data_AF-A0A7J9T292-F1
#
_entry.id   AF-A0A7J9T292-F1
#
_cell.length_a   1.000
_cell.length_b   1.000
_cell.length_c   1.000
_cell.angle_alpha   90.00
_cell.angle_beta   90.00
_cell.angle_gamma   90.00
#
_symmetry.space_group_name_H-M   'P 1'
#
loop_
_entity.id
_entity.type
_entity.pdbx_description
1 polymer ?
#
loop_
_entity_poly.entity_id
_entity_poly.type
_entity_poly.pdbx_seq_one_letter_code
_entity_poly.pdbx_strand_id
1 'polypeptide(L)' 'MDTYRELHNRVPDVVYDLGAVGKEPMVRLLAHRAVDAAGLGVEIARGLGEE' A
#
# COMPACT_ATOMS: atom_id res chain seq x y z
N MET A 1 -7.27 -9.80 14.04
CA MET A 1 -7.69 -11.15 13.59
C MET A 1 -8.92 -11.09 12.70
N ASP A 2 -9.86 -10.18 12.95
CA ASP A 2 -11.09 -10.04 12.15
C ASP A 2 -10.84 -9.55 10.71
N THR A 3 -9.96 -8.55 10.52
CA THR A 3 -9.60 -8.00 9.21
C THR A 3 -8.96 -9.03 8.26
N TYR A 4 -8.13 -9.94 8.79
CA TYR A 4 -7.52 -11.00 7.99
C TYR A 4 -8.57 -12.00 7.46
N ARG A 5 -9.57 -12.35 8.27
CA ARG A 5 -10.66 -13.25 7.86
C ARG A 5 -11.54 -12.63 6.78
N GLU A 6 -11.88 -11.34 6.92
CA GLU A 6 -12.68 -10.59 5.94
C GLU A 6 -11.97 -10.40 4.60
N LEU A 7 -10.66 -10.19 4.61
CA LEU A 7 -9.89 -9.86 3.41
C LEU A 7 -9.17 -11.06 2.77
N HIS A 8 -9.29 -12.28 3.33
CA HIS A 8 -8.46 -13.42 2.89
C HIS A 8 -8.60 -13.80 1.39
N ASN A 9 -9.68 -13.35 0.72
CA ASN A 9 -9.91 -13.55 -0.72
C ASN A 9 -9.88 -12.26 -1.55
N ARG A 10 -9.44 -11.14 -0.95
CA ARG A 10 -9.32 -9.85 -1.64
C ARG A 10 -7.85 -9.51 -1.81
N VAL A 11 -7.48 -9.07 -3.01
CA VAL A 11 -6.16 -8.46 -3.22
C VAL A 11 -6.17 -7.11 -2.51
N PRO A 12 -5.23 -6.85 -1.59
CA PRO A 12 -5.15 -5.57 -0.91
C PRO A 12 -4.63 -4.49 -1.87
N ASP A 13 -5.07 -3.24 -1.68
CA ASP A 13 -4.56 -2.10 -2.46
C ASP A 13 -3.13 -1.72 -2.04
N VAL A 14 -2.74 -2.01 -0.80
CA VAL A 14 -1.42 -1.71 -0.23
C VAL A 14 -0.85 -2.91 0.52
N VAL A 15 0.40 -3.24 0.24
CA VAL A 15 1.21 -4.19 1.02
C VAL A 15 2.50 -3.50 1.42
N TYR A 16 2.84 -3.52 2.70
CA TYR A 16 4.08 -2.92 3.17
C TYR A 16 4.88 -3.86 4.06
N ASP A 17 6.17 -3.60 4.12
CA ASP A 17 7.10 -4.23 5.05
C ASP A 17 8.06 -3.17 5.62
N LEU A 18 8.52 -3.42 6.84
CA LEU A 18 9.43 -2.51 7.56
C LEU A 18 10.91 -2.73 7.17
N GLY A 19 11.18 -3.53 6.14
CA GLY A 19 12.53 -3.94 5.78
C GLY A 19 13.14 -4.94 6.75
N ALA A 20 14.44 -5.15 6.59
CA ALA A 20 15.26 -6.02 7.44
C ALA A 20 16.73 -5.59 7.33
N VAL A 21 17.63 -6.23 8.08
CA VAL A 21 19.08 -5.97 7.93
C VAL A 21 19.50 -6.22 6.47
N GLY A 22 20.01 -5.19 5.82
CA GLY A 22 20.39 -5.21 4.40
C GLY A 22 19.22 -5.10 3.40
N LYS A 23 18.01 -4.75 3.84
CA LYS A 23 16.83 -4.53 2.98
C LYS A 23 16.07 -3.27 3.41
N GLU A 24 15.86 -2.36 2.46
CA GLU A 24 15.10 -1.15 2.71
C GLU A 24 13.61 -1.46 2.94
N PRO A 25 12.92 -0.71 3.82
CA PRO A 25 11.47 -0.77 3.97
C PRO A 25 10.76 -0.43 2.66
N MET A 26 9.62 -1.07 2.40
CA MET A 26 8.84 -0.79 1.19
C MET A 26 7.35 -0.79 1.41
N VAL A 27 6.68 0.12 0.68
CA VAL A 27 5.24 0.16 0.46
C VAL A 27 4.98 -0.17 -1.02
N ARG A 28 4.10 -1.13 -1.28
CA ARG A 28 3.72 -1.59 -2.62
C ARG A 28 2.24 -1.28 -2.84
N LEU A 29 1.96 -0.53 -3.90
CA LEU A 29 0.60 -0.21 -4.32
C LEU A 29 0.18 -1.19 -5.42
N LEU A 30 -0.97 -1.83 -5.24
CA LEU A 30 -1.54 -2.79 -6.17
C LEU A 30 -2.80 -2.20 -6.79
N ALA A 31 -2.87 -2.25 -8.12
CA ALA A 31 -4.05 -1.82 -8.86
C ALA A 31 -4.16 -2.60 -10.19
N HIS A 32 -5.33 -2.56 -10.80
CA HIS A 32 -5.55 -3.21 -12.09
C HIS A 32 -4.75 -2.55 -13.23
N ARG A 33 -4.51 -1.23 -13.14
CA ARG A 33 -3.73 -0.46 -14.12
C ARG A 33 -2.70 0.40 -13.42
N ALA A 34 -1.59 0.66 -14.12
CA ALA A 34 -0.49 1.47 -13.59
C ALA A 34 -0.92 2.90 -13.21
N VAL A 35 -1.81 3.52 -14.00
CA VAL A 35 -2.31 4.88 -13.73
C VAL A 35 -3.10 4.97 -12.42
N ASP A 36 -3.82 3.90 -12.06
CA ASP A 36 -4.61 3.86 -10.83
C ASP A 36 -3.68 3.78 -9.62
N ALA A 37 -2.62 2.96 -9.70
CA ALA A 37 -1.60 2.89 -8.66
C ALA A 37 -0.85 4.23 -8.49
N ALA A 38 -0.54 4.92 -9.60
CA ALA A 38 0.10 6.22 -9.56
C ALA A 38 -0.83 7.28 -8.91
N GLY A 39 -2.12 7.28 -9.27
CA GLY A 39 -3.12 8.14 -8.66
C GLY A 39 -3.23 7.95 -7.14
N LEU A 40 -3.32 6.69 -6.69
CA LEU A 40 -3.33 6.35 -5.27
C LEU A 40 -2.07 6.87 -4.55
N GLY A 41 -0.90 6.75 -5.17
CA GLY A 41 0.34 7.30 -4.62
C GLY A 41 0.30 8.82 -4.41
N VAL A 42 -0.31 9.56 -5.35
CA VAL A 42 -0.48 11.02 -5.24
C VAL A 42 -1.47 11.38 -4.12
N GLU A 43 -2.57 10.64 -3.99
CA GLU A 43 -3.56 10.88 -2.92
C GLU A 43 -2.95 10.68 -1.54
N ILE A 44 -2.21 9.58 -1.34
CA ILE A 44 -1.48 9.31 -0.09
C ILE A 44 -0.49 10.45 0.20
N ALA A 45 0.31 10.85 -0.79
CA ALA A 45 1.30 11.92 -0.62
C ALA A 45 0.66 13.26 -0.25
N ARG A 46 -0.51 13.58 -0.79
CA ARG A 46 -1.26 14.80 -0.43
C ARG A 46 -1.74 14.77 1.01
N GLY A 47 -2.32 13.66 1.46
CA GLY A 47 -2.80 13.52 2.84
C GLY A 47 -1.69 13.55 3.89
N LEU A 48 -0.44 13.27 3.51
CA LEU A 48 0.73 13.41 4.38
C LEU A 48 1.28 14.84 4.43
N GLY A 49 0.93 15.70 3.47
CA GLY A 49 1.41 17.08 3.40
C GLY A 49 0.52 18.09 4.13
N GLU A 50 -0.59 17.64 4.69
CA GLU A 50 -1.45 18.42 5.60
C GLU A 50 -0.90 18.27 7.04
N GLU A 51 0.23 18.95 7.32
CA GLU A 51 0.74 19.21 8.69
C GLU A 51 0.34 20.61 9.17
#